data_AF-A0A8T4YSP5-F1
#
_entry.id   AF-A0A8T4YSP5-F1
#
_cell.length_a   1.000
_cell.length_b   1.000
_cell.length_c   1.000
_cell.angle_alpha   90.00
_cell.angle_beta   90.00
_cell.angle_gamma   90.00
#
_symmetry.space_group_name_H-M   'P 1'
#
loop_
_entity.id
_entity.type
_entity.pdbx_description
1 polymer ?
#
loop_
_entity_poly.entity_id
_entity_poly.type
_entity_poly.pdbx_seq_one_letter_code
_entity_poly.pdbx_strand_id
1 'polypeptide(L)'
;MARVETNNVILYPLISEDSVNLIEKENKITFIVNLKADRNDVERAVRDLYQADVEYVNTLITPDGRKKAYVKFKPEFKAADLAVKLGIL
;
A
#
# COMPACT_ATOMS: atom_id res chain seq x y z
N MET A 1 -5.30 18.97 12.14
CA MET A 1 -5.22 17.51 11.90
C MET A 1 -3.92 17.01 12.49
N ALA A 2 -3.97 16.08 13.44
CA ALA A 2 -2.77 15.47 14.03
C ALA A 2 -2.11 14.57 12.98
N ARG A 3 -0.84 14.84 12.65
CA ARG A 3 -0.07 14.03 11.70
C ARG A 3 0.24 12.69 12.36
N VAL A 4 -0.19 11.60 11.75
CA VAL A 4 0.22 10.25 12.18
C VAL A 4 1.70 10.09 11.83
N GLU A 5 2.52 9.61 12.76
CA GLU A 5 3.94 9.34 12.49
C GLU A 5 4.08 8.30 11.38
N THR A 6 5.02 8.51 10.46
CA THR A 6 5.24 7.67 9.26
C THR A 6 5.38 6.18 9.61
N ASN A 7 6.02 5.87 10.74
CA ASN A 7 6.24 4.51 11.23
C ASN A 7 4.95 3.76 11.63
N ASN A 8 3.82 4.44 11.74
CA ASN A 8 2.56 3.83 12.19
C ASN A 8 1.44 3.96 11.15
N VAL A 9 1.80 4.28 9.90
CA VAL A 9 0.86 4.42 8.79
C VAL A 9 0.57 3.08 8.12
N ILE A 10 1.61 2.35 7.71
CA ILE A 10 1.49 1.04 7.06
C ILE A 10 1.69 -0.03 8.13
N LEU A 11 0.71 -0.92 8.29
CA LEU A 11 0.78 -1.99 9.28
C LEU A 11 1.41 -3.25 8.68
N TYR A 12 0.86 -3.73 7.55
CA TYR A 12 1.38 -4.89 6.84
C TYR A 12 0.79 -4.99 5.41
N PRO A 13 1.49 -5.62 4.45
CA PRO A 13 0.93 -5.91 3.13
C PRO A 13 -0.14 -7.00 3.23
N LEU A 14 -1.21 -6.86 2.44
CA LEU A 14 -2.26 -7.87 2.39
C LEU A 14 -1.88 -8.97 1.39
N ILE A 15 -1.75 -10.20 1.88
CA ILE A 15 -1.46 -11.38 1.07
C ILE A 15 -2.78 -12.09 0.81
N SER A 16 -3.28 -12.02 -0.43
CA SER A 16 -4.48 -12.72 -0.90
C SER A 16 -4.38 -12.95 -2.41
N GLU A 17 -5.11 -13.93 -2.95
CA GLU A 17 -5.13 -14.20 -4.40
C GLU A 17 -5.56 -12.98 -5.22
N ASP A 18 -6.55 -12.23 -4.74
CA ASP A 18 -6.93 -10.95 -5.35
C ASP A 18 -5.79 -9.92 -5.31
N SER A 19 -5.02 -9.88 -4.23
CA SER A 19 -3.90 -8.95 -4.11
C SER A 19 -2.77 -9.32 -5.06
N VAL A 20 -2.48 -10.61 -5.25
CA VAL A 20 -1.51 -11.10 -6.24
C VAL A 20 -1.97 -10.73 -7.66
N ASN A 21 -3.25 -10.95 -7.99
CA ASN A 21 -3.81 -10.56 -9.28
C ASN A 21 -3.65 -9.04 -9.55
N LEU A 22 -3.85 -8.20 -8.54
CA LEU A 22 -3.69 -6.74 -8.65
C LEU A 22 -2.22 -6.32 -8.86
N ILE A 23 -1.28 -7.06 -8.27
CA ILE A 23 0.16 -6.84 -8.46
C ILE A 23 0.54 -7.11 -9.91
N GLU A 24 0.10 -8.24 -10.46
CA GLU A 24 0.47 -8.67 -11.81
C GLU A 24 -0.22 -7.85 -12.91
N LYS A 25 -1.53 -7.57 -12.77
CA LYS A 25 -2.33 -6.96 -13.84
C LYS A 25 -2.33 -5.43 -13.80
N GLU A 26 -2.31 -4.85 -12.61
CA GLU A 26 -2.60 -3.42 -12.43
C GLU A 26 -1.44 -2.63 -11.81
N ASN A 27 -0.32 -3.28 -11.52
CA ASN A 27 0.83 -2.68 -10.84
C ASN A 27 0.43 -2.07 -9.47
N LYS A 28 -0.42 -2.78 -8.73
CA LYS A 28 -0.98 -2.33 -7.44
C LYS A 28 -0.57 -3.27 -6.31
N ILE A 29 -0.16 -2.71 -5.18
CA ILE A 29 -0.01 -3.47 -3.92
C ILE A 29 -1.09 -3.04 -2.94
N THR A 30 -1.66 -4.03 -2.26
CA THR A 30 -2.66 -3.80 -1.22
C THR A 30 -2.00 -3.82 0.15
N PHE A 31 -2.23 -2.79 0.95
CA PHE A 31 -1.74 -2.70 2.32
C PHE A 31 -2.88 -2.57 3.31
N ILE A 32 -2.69 -3.09 4.51
CA ILE A 32 -3.48 -2.70 5.68
C ILE A 32 -2.77 -1.53 6.36
N VAL A 33 -3.51 -0.46 6.56
CA VAL A 33 -3.02 0.81 7.08
C VAL A 33 -3.78 1.21 8.33
N ASN A 34 -3.24 2.16 9.08
CA ASN A 34 -3.89 2.70 10.26
C ASN A 34 -5.19 3.43 9.89
N LEU A 35 -6.26 3.22 10.68
CA LEU A 35 -7.55 3.89 10.50
C LEU A 35 -7.44 5.42 10.47
N LYS A 36 -6.46 5.99 11.17
CA LYS A 36 -6.23 7.44 11.21
C LYS A 36 -5.40 7.98 10.03
N ALA A 37 -4.79 7.13 9.22
CA ALA A 37 -3.95 7.55 8.12
C ALA A 37 -4.78 8.05 6.92
N ASP A 38 -4.38 9.20 6.38
CA ASP A 38 -4.94 9.74 5.13
C ASP A 38 -4.17 9.21 3.91
N ARG A 39 -4.73 9.42 2.71
CA ARG A 39 -4.10 8.98 1.45
C ARG A 39 -2.69 9.54 1.28
N ASN A 40 -2.50 10.81 1.62
CA ASN A 40 -1.20 11.49 1.57
C ASN A 40 -0.20 10.92 2.58
N ASP A 41 -0.66 10.39 3.71
CA ASP A 41 0.23 9.74 4.67
C ASP A 41 0.70 8.39 4.14
N VAL A 42 -0.22 7.61 3.56
CA VAL A 42 0.09 6.32 2.94
C VAL A 42 1.07 6.50 1.77
N GLU A 43 0.83 7.48 0.90
CA GLU A 43 1.71 7.79 -0.23
C GLU A 43 3.14 8.12 0.21
N ARG A 44 3.28 8.96 1.25
CA ARG A 44 4.58 9.30 1.82
C ARG A 44 5.25 8.10 2.49
N ALA A 45 4.51 7.35 3.30
CA ALA A 45 5.05 6.17 3.97
C ALA A 45 5.52 5.11 2.97
N VAL A 46 4.78 4.90 1.87
CA VAL A 46 5.20 3.95 0.81
C VAL A 46 6.48 4.43 0.13
N ARG A 47 6.57 5.72 -0.23
CA ARG A 47 7.76 6.29 -0.85
C ARG A 47 8.99 6.18 0.06
N ASP A 48 8.83 6.52 1.34
CA ASP A 48 9.94 6.51 2.30
C ASP A 48 10.40 5.09 2.64
N LEU A 49 9.47 4.15 2.87
CA LEU A 49 9.79 2.79 3.29
C LEU A 49 10.30 1.91 2.13
N TYR A 50 9.73 2.08 0.94
CA TYR A 50 9.99 1.18 -0.19
C TYR A 50 10.76 1.86 -1.34
N GLN A 51 11.09 3.14 -1.20
CA GLN A 51 11.80 3.94 -2.21
C GLN A 51 11.16 3.84 -3.60
N ALA A 52 9.83 3.75 -3.63
CA ALA A 52 9.04 3.51 -4.83
C ALA A 52 8.02 4.61 -5.02
N ASP A 53 7.94 5.10 -6.26
CA ASP A 53 7.04 6.20 -6.58
C ASP A 53 5.61 5.72 -6.84
N VAL A 54 4.68 6.34 -6.13
CA VAL A 54 3.25 6.05 -6.21
C VAL A 54 2.58 6.97 -7.23
N GLU A 55 1.72 6.40 -8.07
CA GLU A 55 0.85 7.12 -9.01
C GLU A 55 -0.40 7.64 -8.31
N TYR A 56 -1.12 6.75 -7.60
CA TYR A 56 -2.24 7.14 -6.75
C TYR A 56 -2.51 6.11 -5.64
N VAL A 57 -3.21 6.56 -4.60
CA VAL A 57 -3.65 5.72 -3.47
C VAL A 57 -5.16 5.79 -3.32
N ASN A 58 -5.81 4.62 -3.26
CA ASN A 58 -7.21 4.48 -2.88
C ASN A 58 -7.34 3.76 -1.54
N THR A 59 -8.17 4.28 -0.64
CA THR A 59 -8.37 3.70 0.69
C THR A 59 -9.84 3.36 0.92
N LEU A 60 -10.11 2.23 1.56
CA LEU A 60 -11.44 1.84 2.04
C LEU A 60 -11.35 1.27 3.46
N ILE A 61 -12.47 1.26 4.17
CA ILE A 61 -12.58 0.59 5.47
C ILE A 61 -13.33 -0.72 5.23
N THR A 62 -12.73 -1.84 5.61
CA THR A 62 -13.36 -3.15 5.50
C THR A 62 -14.41 -3.33 6.60
N PRO A 63 -15.40 -4.23 6.43
CA PRO A 63 -16.37 -4.54 7.48
C PRO A 63 -15.72 -5.00 8.80
N ASP A 64 -14.55 -5.64 8.74
CA ASP A 64 -13.72 -6.01 9.90
C ASP A 64 -13.09 -4.82 10.65
N GLY A 65 -13.39 -3.58 10.25
CA GLY A 65 -12.88 -2.37 10.89
C GLY A 65 -11.43 -2.06 10.58
N ARG A 66 -10.83 -2.64 9.53
CA ARG A 66 -9.45 -2.36 9.10
C ARG A 66 -9.47 -1.40 7.91
N LYS A 67 -8.52 -0.47 7.85
CA LYS A 67 -8.35 0.37 6.65
C LYS A 67 -7.45 -0.35 5.66
N LYS A 68 -7.97 -0.60 4.46
CA LYS A 68 -7.26 -1.20 3.33
C LYS A 68 -6.90 -0.10 2.35
N ALA A 69 -5.65 -0.09 1.88
CA ALA A 69 -5.13 0.84 0.90
C ALA A 69 -4.66 0.09 -0.35
N TYR A 70 -5.21 0.46 -1.51
CA TYR A 70 -4.70 0.08 -2.82
C TYR A 70 -3.73 1.16 -3.28
N VAL A 71 -2.48 0.77 -3.49
CA VAL A 71 -1.41 1.68 -3.89
C VAL A 71 -0.99 1.29 -5.29
N LYS A 72 -1.22 2.17 -6.26
CA LYS A 72 -0.75 1.98 -7.63
C LYS A 72 0.59 2.67 -7.80
N PHE A 73 1.58 1.94 -8.30
CA PHE A 73 2.91 2.49 -8.57
C PHE A 73 3.00 3.05 -9.97
N LYS A 74 3.89 4.03 -10.17
CA LYS A 74 4.23 4.53 -11.50
C LYS A 74 4.73 3.38 -12.38
N PRO A 75 4.52 3.42 -13.71
CA PRO A 75 4.94 2.35 -14.63
C PRO A 75 6.46 2.10 -14.64
N GLU A 76 7.26 3.05 -14.15
CA GLU A 76 8.71 2.92 -13.97
C GLU A 76 9.08 1.90 -12.89
N PHE A 77 8.18 1.64 -11.93
CA PHE A 77 8.38 0.71 -10.81
C PHE A 77 7.47 -0.51 -10.96
N LYS A 78 8.06 -1.70 -10.91
CA LYS A 78 7.29 -2.95 -10.94
C LYS A 78 6.87 -3.37 -9.54
N ALA A 79 5.57 -3.44 -9.31
CA ALA A 79 4.96 -3.93 -8.08
C ALA A 79 5.35 -5.38 -7.78
N ALA A 80 5.56 -6.22 -8.81
CA ALA A 80 5.99 -7.60 -8.64
C ALA A 80 7.36 -7.71 -7.97
N ASP A 81 8.34 -6.89 -8.40
CA ASP A 81 9.69 -6.91 -7.82
C ASP A 81 9.67 -6.45 -6.35
N LEU A 82 8.82 -5.47 -6.03
CA LEU A 82 8.57 -5.04 -4.64
C LEU A 82 7.88 -6.14 -3.84
N ALA A 83 6.90 -6.82 -4.41
CA ALA A 83 6.16 -7.89 -3.74
C ALA A 83 7.07 -9.08 -3.37
N VAL A 84 8.03 -9.44 -4.23
CA VAL A 84 9.05 -10.47 -3.94
C VAL A 84 9.93 -10.03 -2.76
N LYS A 85 10.37 -8.75 -2.74
CA LYS A 85 11.15 -8.21 -1.61
C LYS A 85 10.36 -8.20 -0.29
N LEU A 86 9.03 -8.09 -0.37
CA LEU A 86 8.13 -8.11 0.77
C LEU A 86 7.69 -9.53 1.17
N GLY A 87 8.10 -10.57 0.43
CA GLY A 87 7.72 -11.96 0.69
C GLY A 87 6.23 -12.25 0.45
N ILE A 88 5.58 -11.49 -0.45
CA ILE A 88 4.18 -11.69 -0.85
C ILE A 88 4.08 -12.76 -1.96
N LEU A 89 5.14 -12.87 -2.77
CA LEU A 89 5.29 -13.75 -3.94
C LEU A 89 6.48 -14.69 -3.74
#